data_AF-A0A8T6SH15-F1
#
_entry.id   AF-A0A8T6SH15-F1
#
_cell.length_a   1.000
_cell.length_b   1.000
_cell.length_c   1.000
_cell.angle_alpha   90.00
_cell.angle_beta   90.00
_cell.angle_gamma   90.00
#
_symmetry.space_group_name_H-M   'P 1'
#
loop_
_entity.id
_entity.type
_entity.pdbx_description
1 polymer ?
#
loop_
_entity_poly.entity_id
_entity_poly.type
_entity_poly.pdbx_seq_one_letter_code
_entity_poly.pdbx_strand_id
1 'polypeptide(L)'
;QKLCLKPDIFLVDAHGFAHPYRCGLASHLGIMIGEPTIGIAKGWLFGNQEAGSRNDIAFLKAEDEVIGAVIGSKSGEKPVYVSVGHMVSLETAIKIVKHCTSQTRIPEPILKAHQIAASEREKMKSFTINRLGMR
;
A
#
# COMPACT_ATOMS: atom_id res chain seq x y z
N GLN A 1 -17.56 -12.72 0.45
CA GLN A 1 -17.13 -11.44 -0.13
C GLN A 1 -18.36 -10.54 -0.30
N LYS A 2 -18.28 -9.23 0.00
CA LYS A 2 -19.42 -8.27 -0.10
C LYS A 2 -19.29 -7.25 -1.26
N LEU A 3 -18.23 -7.35 -2.06
CA LEU A 3 -17.99 -6.45 -3.20
C LEU A 3 -18.87 -6.86 -4.39
N CYS A 4 -19.57 -5.91 -4.99
CA CYS A 4 -20.39 -6.14 -6.18
C CYS A 4 -19.59 -6.03 -7.48
N LEU A 5 -18.44 -5.34 -7.44
CA LEU A 5 -17.50 -5.21 -8.55
C LEU A 5 -16.23 -5.98 -8.20
N LYS A 6 -15.68 -6.70 -9.18
CA LYS A 6 -14.38 -7.35 -9.06
C LYS A 6 -13.28 -6.36 -9.45
N PRO A 7 -12.39 -5.96 -8.53
CA PRO A 7 -11.25 -5.11 -8.86
C PRO A 7 -10.24 -5.86 -9.74
N ASP A 8 -9.62 -5.17 -10.68
CA ASP A 8 -8.49 -5.72 -11.45
C ASP A 8 -7.22 -5.85 -10.58
N ILE A 9 -7.11 -5.01 -9.55
CA ILE A 9 -5.97 -5.01 -8.62
C ILE A 9 -6.36 -4.40 -7.27
N PHE A 10 -5.77 -4.92 -6.20
CA PHE A 10 -5.92 -4.37 -4.86
C PHE A 10 -4.67 -3.63 -4.41
N LEU A 11 -4.84 -2.39 -3.95
CA LEU A 11 -3.79 -1.57 -3.34
C LEU A 11 -3.92 -1.70 -1.82
N VAL A 12 -2.87 -2.18 -1.15
CA VAL A 12 -2.89 -2.52 0.27
C VAL A 12 -1.94 -1.59 1.02
N ASP A 13 -2.42 -0.94 2.09
CA ASP A 13 -1.61 -0.08 2.99
C ASP A 13 -0.70 -0.93 3.90
N ALA A 14 0.22 -1.68 3.29
CA ALA A 14 1.17 -2.58 3.94
C ALA A 14 2.30 -2.98 2.96
N HIS A 15 3.35 -3.64 3.46
CA HIS A 15 4.35 -4.26 2.60
C HIS A 15 3.86 -5.59 1.99
N GLY A 16 4.38 -5.92 0.81
CA GLY A 16 4.28 -7.23 0.17
C GLY A 16 5.65 -7.92 0.19
N PHE A 17 6.24 -8.10 -0.98
CA PHE A 17 7.54 -8.77 -1.18
C PHE A 17 8.71 -8.04 -0.48
N ALA A 18 8.59 -6.72 -0.27
CA ALA A 18 9.55 -5.94 0.53
C ALA A 18 9.37 -6.22 2.04
N HIS A 19 9.67 -7.45 2.44
CA HIS A 19 9.54 -7.98 3.79
C HIS A 19 10.71 -8.95 4.07
N PRO A 20 11.20 -9.09 5.31
CA PRO A 20 12.28 -10.03 5.63
C PRO A 20 12.04 -11.45 5.10
N TYR A 21 10.80 -11.94 5.19
CA TYR A 21 10.39 -13.26 4.69
C TYR A 21 9.82 -13.27 3.27
N ARG A 22 9.97 -12.18 2.51
CA ARG A 22 9.39 -12.01 1.15
C ARG A 22 7.88 -12.20 1.05
N CYS A 23 7.18 -12.17 2.19
CA CYS A 23 5.75 -12.37 2.30
C CYS A 23 5.16 -11.43 3.35
N GLY A 24 4.95 -10.17 2.98
CA GLY A 24 4.21 -9.20 3.78
C GLY A 24 2.69 -9.37 3.66
N LEU A 25 1.94 -8.54 4.37
CA LEU A 25 0.47 -8.59 4.39
C LEU A 25 -0.16 -8.47 3.00
N ALA A 26 0.40 -7.63 2.11
CA ALA A 26 -0.13 -7.50 0.75
C ALA A 26 0.01 -8.80 -0.05
N SER A 27 1.13 -9.51 0.12
CA SER A 27 1.37 -10.82 -0.50
C SER A 27 0.46 -11.90 0.08
N HIS A 28 0.38 -11.98 1.41
CA HIS A 28 -0.48 -12.93 2.10
C HIS A 28 -1.97 -12.73 1.70
N LEU A 29 -2.45 -11.48 1.69
CA LEU A 29 -3.80 -11.16 1.25
C LEU A 29 -4.05 -11.62 -0.18
N GLY A 30 -3.13 -11.30 -1.11
CA GLY A 30 -3.28 -11.67 -2.52
C GLY A 30 -3.34 -13.17 -2.76
N ILE A 31 -2.52 -13.94 -2.06
CA ILE A 31 -2.56 -15.41 -2.09
C ILE A 31 -3.90 -15.92 -1.54
N MET A 32 -4.35 -15.39 -0.40
CA MET A 32 -5.59 -15.82 0.24
C MET A 32 -6.83 -15.56 -0.62
N ILE A 33 -6.88 -14.43 -1.34
CA ILE A 33 -8.03 -14.07 -2.19
C ILE A 33 -7.87 -14.55 -3.64
N GLY A 34 -6.67 -14.97 -4.05
CA GLY A 34 -6.37 -15.39 -5.42
C GLY A 34 -6.43 -14.25 -6.45
N GLU A 35 -6.07 -13.02 -6.05
CA GLU A 35 -6.18 -11.82 -6.90
C GLU A 35 -4.90 -10.97 -6.87
N PRO A 36 -4.66 -10.12 -7.89
CA PRO A 36 -3.50 -9.24 -7.94
C PRO A 36 -3.47 -8.22 -6.81
N THR A 37 -2.33 -8.08 -6.13
CA THR A 37 -2.16 -7.13 -5.03
C THR A 37 -0.83 -6.37 -5.10
N ILE A 38 -0.84 -5.11 -4.67
CA ILE A 38 0.34 -4.26 -4.50
C ILE A 38 0.39 -3.80 -3.06
N GLY A 39 1.56 -3.94 -2.43
CA GLY A 39 1.84 -3.37 -1.12
C GLY A 39 2.38 -1.94 -1.22
N ILE A 40 1.77 -1.02 -0.49
CA ILE A 40 2.13 0.40 -0.43
C ILE A 40 2.26 0.81 1.03
N ALA A 41 3.48 1.05 1.47
CA ALA A 41 3.75 1.46 2.84
C ALA A 41 4.19 2.92 2.92
N LYS A 42 3.87 3.55 4.04
CA LYS A 42 4.22 4.95 4.36
C LYS A 42 5.61 5.09 5.01
N GLY A 43 6.21 3.98 5.37
CA GLY A 43 7.50 3.89 6.03
C GLY A 43 8.35 2.76 5.46
N TRP A 44 9.65 2.86 5.71
CA TRP A 44 10.61 1.83 5.38
C TRP A 44 10.55 0.69 6.42
N LEU A 45 10.74 -0.55 5.97
CA LEU A 45 10.76 -1.73 6.82
C LEU A 45 12.03 -2.56 6.64
N PHE A 46 12.43 -2.84 5.39
CA PHE A 46 13.48 -3.80 5.07
C PHE A 46 14.15 -3.50 3.73
N GLY A 47 15.40 -3.93 3.58
CA GLY A 47 16.25 -3.70 2.40
C GLY A 47 16.88 -2.31 2.37
N ASN A 48 17.88 -2.12 1.52
CA ASN A 48 18.59 -0.86 1.32
C ASN A 48 18.07 -0.15 0.07
N GLN A 49 17.92 1.17 0.15
CA GLN A 49 17.63 1.97 -1.03
C GLN A 49 18.89 2.09 -1.88
N GLU A 50 18.79 1.79 -3.16
CA GLU A 50 19.90 2.00 -4.09
C GLU A 50 20.25 3.49 -4.24
N ALA A 51 21.53 3.76 -4.47
CA ALA A 51 22.00 5.10 -4.74
C ALA A 51 21.47 5.58 -6.10
N GLY A 52 20.86 6.77 -6.10
CA GLY A 52 20.29 7.39 -7.29
C GLY A 52 18.78 7.18 -7.40
N SER A 53 18.11 8.20 -7.91
CA SER A 53 16.70 8.14 -8.29
C SER A 53 16.56 8.49 -9.77
N ARG A 54 15.69 7.77 -10.47
CA ARG A 54 15.31 8.10 -11.86
C ARG A 54 13.80 8.29 -11.89
N ASN A 55 13.34 9.43 -12.38
CA ASN A 55 11.92 9.79 -12.44
C ASN A 55 11.21 9.64 -11.08
N ASP A 56 11.86 10.11 -10.01
CA ASP A 56 11.41 10.01 -8.61
C ASP A 56 11.24 8.58 -8.08
N ILE A 57 11.90 7.61 -8.71
CA ILE A 57 11.90 6.20 -8.30
C ILE A 57 13.32 5.80 -7.91
N ALA A 58 13.49 5.22 -6.73
CA ALA A 58 14.68 4.48 -6.34
C ALA A 58 14.29 3.03 -6.03
N PHE A 59 15.15 2.05 -6.30
CA PHE A 59 14.84 0.65 -6.00
C PHE A 59 15.26 0.30 -4.57
N LEU A 60 14.53 -0.65 -3.97
CA LEU A 60 14.90 -1.29 -2.72
C LEU A 60 15.52 -2.64 -3.04
N LYS A 61 16.73 -2.88 -2.52
CA LYS A 61 17.40 -4.17 -2.62
C LYS A 61 17.62 -4.80 -1.26
N ALA A 62 17.44 -6.10 -1.17
CA ALA A 62 17.94 -6.87 -0.05
C ALA A 62 18.82 -7.98 -0.62
N GLU A 63 20.05 -8.07 -0.10
CA GLU A 63 21.11 -8.86 -0.73
C GLU A 63 21.27 -8.41 -2.19
N ASP A 64 21.14 -9.32 -3.16
CA ASP A 64 21.24 -9.03 -4.59
C ASP A 64 19.88 -8.94 -5.30
N GLU A 65 18.78 -8.95 -4.54
CA GLU A 65 17.41 -8.99 -5.08
C GLU A 65 16.71 -7.63 -4.95
N VAL A 66 16.08 -7.18 -6.04
CA VAL A 66 15.17 -6.01 -6.00
C VAL A 66 13.84 -6.43 -5.39
N ILE A 67 13.57 -5.94 -4.19
CA ILE A 67 12.38 -6.33 -3.41
C ILE A 67 11.22 -5.31 -3.54
N GLY A 68 11.50 -4.12 -4.06
CA GLY A 68 10.52 -3.05 -4.17
C GLY A 68 11.11 -1.76 -4.72
N ALA A 69 10.35 -0.68 -4.58
CA ALA A 69 10.74 0.65 -5.00
C ALA A 69 10.26 1.72 -4.01
N VAL A 70 10.99 2.82 -3.95
CA VAL A 70 10.67 4.04 -3.24
C VAL A 70 10.22 5.06 -4.28
N ILE A 71 8.99 5.56 -4.13
CA ILE A 71 8.43 6.59 -5.02
C ILE A 71 8.37 7.90 -4.25
N GLY A 72 9.14 8.89 -4.71
CA GLY A 72 9.17 10.24 -4.18
C GLY A 72 7.89 11.02 -4.49
N SER A 73 7.54 11.96 -3.60
CA SER A 73 6.49 12.93 -3.84
C SER A 73 7.07 14.22 -4.40
N LYS A 74 6.35 14.86 -5.33
CA LYS A 74 6.77 16.13 -5.98
C LYS A 74 6.95 17.29 -5.01
N SER A 75 6.39 17.21 -3.80
CA SER A 75 6.31 18.32 -2.84
C SER A 75 7.29 18.20 -1.66
N GLY A 76 8.33 17.34 -1.75
CA GLY A 76 9.26 17.10 -0.63
C GLY A 76 8.64 16.32 0.54
N GLU A 77 7.42 15.82 0.37
CA GLU A 77 6.80 14.91 1.34
C GLU A 77 7.55 13.58 1.39
N LYS A 78 7.45 12.87 2.52
CA LYS A 78 8.10 11.55 2.65
C LYS A 78 7.63 10.62 1.50
N PRO A 79 8.47 9.70 1.02
CA PRO A 79 8.09 8.82 -0.08
C PRO A 79 7.05 7.77 0.34
N VAL A 80 6.57 7.01 -0.64
CA VAL A 80 5.87 5.73 -0.42
C VAL A 80 6.74 4.57 -0.89
N TYR A 81 6.63 3.44 -0.19
CA TYR A 81 7.39 2.23 -0.46
C TYR A 81 6.47 1.23 -1.14
N VAL A 82 6.74 0.91 -2.39
CA VAL A 82 5.96 0.03 -3.24
C VAL A 82 6.64 -1.33 -3.33
N SER A 83 5.86 -2.40 -3.18
CA SER A 83 6.33 -3.76 -3.36
C SER A 83 5.25 -4.63 -3.97
N VAL A 84 5.67 -5.65 -4.72
CA VAL A 84 4.75 -6.65 -5.28
C VAL A 84 4.01 -7.35 -4.14
N GLY A 85 2.70 -7.47 -4.22
CA GLY A 85 1.93 -8.35 -3.34
C GLY A 85 1.82 -9.73 -3.98
N HIS A 86 0.97 -9.86 -4.99
CA HIS A 86 0.67 -11.10 -5.70
C HIS A 86 0.28 -10.83 -7.15
N MET A 87 0.60 -11.76 -8.07
CA MET A 87 0.19 -11.74 -9.50
C MET A 87 0.45 -10.42 -10.26
N VAL A 88 1.49 -9.67 -9.91
CA VAL A 88 1.86 -8.41 -10.57
C VAL A 88 3.38 -8.26 -10.61
N SER A 89 3.92 -7.67 -11.68
CA SER A 89 5.35 -7.31 -11.72
C SER A 89 5.60 -6.00 -10.96
N LEU A 90 6.83 -5.83 -10.47
CA LEU A 90 7.21 -4.59 -9.80
C LEU A 90 7.08 -3.37 -10.73
N GLU A 91 7.43 -3.53 -12.01
CA GLU A 91 7.28 -2.46 -13.01
C GLU A 91 5.82 -1.99 -13.16
N THR A 92 4.89 -2.94 -13.32
CA THR A 92 3.45 -2.63 -13.41
C THR A 92 2.95 -2.01 -12.11
N ALA A 93 3.39 -2.51 -10.97
CA ALA A 93 3.04 -1.95 -9.66
C ALA A 93 3.45 -0.47 -9.55
N ILE A 94 4.70 -0.14 -9.93
CA ILE A 94 5.20 1.24 -9.93
C ILE A 94 4.35 2.12 -10.86
N LYS A 95 4.03 1.66 -12.07
CA LYS A 95 3.21 2.43 -13.04
C LYS A 95 1.83 2.75 -12.48
N ILE A 96 1.14 1.76 -11.92
CA ILE A 96 -0.18 1.91 -11.31
C ILE A 96 -0.12 2.88 -10.13
N VAL A 97 0.85 2.71 -9.23
CA VAL A 97 0.99 3.60 -8.06
C VAL A 97 1.24 5.03 -8.50
N LYS A 98 2.17 5.28 -9.44
CA LYS A 98 2.44 6.63 -9.95
C LYS A 98 1.22 7.28 -10.59
N HIS A 99 0.39 6.50 -11.29
CA HIS A 99 -0.85 6.99 -11.85
C HIS A 99 -1.83 7.44 -10.75
N CYS A 100 -1.96 6.63 -9.69
CA CYS A 100 -2.83 6.93 -8.54
C CYS A 100 -2.29 8.00 -7.60
N THR A 101 -1.00 8.36 -7.67
CA THR A 101 -0.36 9.40 -6.85
C THR A 101 -0.08 10.69 -7.62
N SER A 102 -0.81 10.94 -8.71
CA SER A 102 -0.61 12.12 -9.56
C SER A 102 -0.95 13.45 -8.88
N GLN A 103 -1.93 13.43 -7.96
CA GLN A 103 -2.43 14.60 -7.24
C GLN A 103 -2.10 14.60 -5.74
N THR A 104 -1.94 13.41 -5.16
CA THR A 104 -1.70 13.21 -3.72
C THR A 104 -0.55 12.23 -3.52
N ARG A 105 0.19 12.38 -2.42
CA ARG A 105 1.27 11.42 -2.07
C ARG A 105 0.75 9.98 -1.90
N ILE A 106 -0.38 9.81 -1.22
CA ILE A 106 -0.99 8.50 -1.02
C ILE A 106 -1.91 8.21 -2.21
N PRO A 107 -1.88 6.99 -2.79
CA PRO A 107 -2.79 6.60 -3.86
C PRO A 107 -4.25 6.87 -3.49
N GLU A 108 -4.99 7.47 -4.42
CA GLU A 108 -6.40 7.83 -4.23
C GLU A 108 -7.28 6.68 -3.68
N PRO A 109 -7.13 5.41 -4.13
CA PRO A 109 -7.91 4.30 -3.57
C PRO A 109 -7.62 4.02 -2.08
N ILE A 110 -6.34 4.11 -1.67
CA ILE A 110 -5.94 3.92 -0.26
C ILE A 110 -6.45 5.09 0.58
N LEU A 111 -6.37 6.31 0.06
CA LEU A 111 -6.87 7.49 0.77
C LEU A 111 -8.38 7.40 1.04
N LYS A 112 -9.17 7.01 0.02
CA LYS A 112 -10.61 6.76 0.18
C LYS A 112 -10.89 5.65 1.18
N ALA A 113 -10.18 4.53 1.10
CA ALA A 113 -10.34 3.43 2.05
C ALA A 113 -10.07 3.89 3.50
N HIS A 114 -9.02 4.69 3.71
CA HIS A 114 -8.71 5.26 5.02
C HIS A 114 -9.81 6.17 5.55
N GLN A 115 -10.35 7.08 4.72
CA GLN A 115 -11.44 7.98 5.10
C GLN A 115 -12.71 7.22 5.48
N ILE A 116 -13.10 6.21 4.70
CA ILE A 116 -14.25 5.37 4.99
C ILE A 116 -14.04 4.61 6.30
N ALA A 117 -12.89 3.97 6.49
CA ALA A 117 -12.57 3.24 7.72
C ALA A 117 -12.57 4.15 8.95
N ALA A 118 -12.07 5.38 8.83
CA ALA A 118 -12.09 6.36 9.90
C ALA A 118 -13.52 6.78 10.28
N SER A 119 -14.38 7.05 9.29
CA SER A 119 -15.79 7.39 9.51
C SER A 119 -16.57 6.24 10.16
N GLU A 120 -16.36 5.00 9.71
CA GLU A 120 -17.01 3.84 10.32
C GLU A 120 -16.56 3.60 11.77
N ARG A 121 -15.27 3.81 12.06
CA ARG A 121 -14.75 3.75 13.44
C ARG A 121 -15.42 4.77 14.34
N GLU A 122 -15.68 5.99 13.86
CA GLU A 122 -16.38 7.03 14.61
C GLU A 122 -17.84 6.67 14.87
N LYS A 123 -18.56 6.14 13.87
CA LYS A 123 -19.92 5.62 14.04
C LYS A 123 -19.99 4.48 15.05
N MET A 124 -19.02 3.58 15.04
CA MET A 124 -18.95 2.48 16.04
C MET A 124 -18.71 3.00 17.45
N LYS A 125 -17.88 4.03 17.63
CA LYS A 125 -17.65 4.67 18.93
C LYS A 125 -18.93 5.33 19.45
N SER A 126 -19.61 6.13 18.62
CA SER A 126 -20.86 6.78 19.02
C SER A 126 -21.96 5.77 19.35
N PHE A 127 -22.06 4.68 18.58
CA PHE A 127 -22.98 3.58 18.88
C PHE A 127 -22.66 2.89 20.20
N THR A 128 -21.37 2.65 20.48
CA THR A 128 -20.93 2.01 21.73
C THR A 128 -21.18 2.89 22.96
N ILE A 129 -20.89 4.19 22.87
CA ILE A 129 -21.17 5.18 23.93
C ILE A 129 -22.68 5.23 24.22
N ASN A 130 -23.51 5.32 23.17
CA ASN A 130 -24.97 5.32 23.31
C ASN A 130 -25.52 4.02 23.94
N ARG A 131 -24.86 2.88 23.71
CA ARG A 131 -25.30 1.58 24.24
C ARG A 131 -24.88 1.33 25.70
N LEU A 132 -23.76 1.91 26.14
CA LEU A 132 -23.25 1.76 27.50
C LEU A 132 -23.85 2.76 28.51
N GLY A 133 -24.72 3.66 28.07
CA GLY A 133 -25.40 4.62 28.96
C GLY A 133 -24.47 5.63 29.64
N MET A 134 -23.21 5.72 29.21
CA MET A 134 -22.23 6.69 29.71
C MET A 134 -22.46 8.01 28.97
N ARG A 135 -23.39 8.81 29.49
CA ARG A 135 -23.44 10.26 29.20
C ARG A 135 -22.58 11.01 30.22
#